data_AF-A0A373UNQ4-F1
#
_entry.id   AF-A0A373UNQ4-F1
#
_cell.length_a   1.000
_cell.length_b   1.000
_cell.length_c   1.000
_cell.angle_alpha   90.00
_cell.angle_beta   90.00
_cell.angle_gamma   90.00
#
_symmetry.space_group_name_H-M   'P 1'
#
loop_
_entity.id
_entity.type
_entity.pdbx_description
1 polymer ?
#
loop_
_entity_poly.entity_id
_entity_poly.type
_entity_poly.pdbx_seq_one_letter_code
_entity_poly.pdbx_strand_id
1 'polypeptide(L)'
;MTLFEELGVEYKEVDGILYPILSVDEAEYKLADIGKYGWMWLRYMEENEPSEYRHMARTGQLRKQAEAVNEEAYERLDNIEAAWLKKHMTGKKKTFMEQLHLLNQARAMAEEIVINEIVFKCR
;
A
#
# COMPACT_ATOMS: atom_id res chain seq x y z
N MET A 1 -36.72 16.14 18.16
CA MET A 1 -35.77 15.53 17.21
C MET A 1 -34.56 15.08 18.00
N THR A 2 -34.02 13.92 17.67
CA THR A 2 -32.75 13.46 18.24
C THR A 2 -31.59 14.08 17.47
N LEU A 3 -30.42 14.16 18.13
CA LEU A 3 -29.19 14.76 17.57
C LEU A 3 -28.77 14.10 16.22
N PHE A 4 -29.12 12.83 16.03
CA PHE A 4 -28.82 12.06 14.82
C PHE A 4 -29.84 12.25 13.69
N GLU A 5 -31.10 12.55 14.00
CA GLU A 5 -32.10 12.96 13.00
C GLU A 5 -31.74 14.31 12.38
N GLU A 6 -31.20 15.22 13.19
CA GLU A 6 -30.66 16.51 12.70
C GLU A 6 -29.43 16.33 11.80
N LEU A 7 -28.68 15.24 11.98
CA LEU A 7 -27.54 14.84 11.14
C LEU A 7 -27.96 14.06 9.87
N GLY A 8 -29.26 13.84 9.66
CA GLY A 8 -29.78 13.16 8.47
C GLY A 8 -29.63 11.63 8.48
N VAL A 9 -29.43 11.01 9.64
CA VAL A 9 -29.32 9.54 9.77
C VAL A 9 -30.71 8.91 9.74
N GLU A 10 -30.92 7.94 8.86
CA GLU A 10 -32.19 7.19 8.76
C GLU A 10 -32.31 6.14 9.86
N TYR A 11 -33.55 5.86 10.30
CA TYR A 11 -33.84 4.92 11.38
C TYR A 11 -34.77 3.79 10.92
N LYS A 12 -34.53 2.58 11.42
CA LYS A 12 -35.40 1.42 11.25
C LYS A 12 -35.98 0.99 12.60
N GLU A 13 -37.29 0.87 12.67
CA GLU A 13 -37.98 0.35 13.85
C GLU A 13 -37.96 -1.18 13.87
N VAL A 14 -37.49 -1.75 14.98
CA VAL A 14 -37.57 -3.19 15.28
C VAL A 14 -38.02 -3.33 16.73
N ASP A 15 -39.16 -4.00 16.95
CA ASP A 15 -39.76 -4.24 18.27
C ASP A 15 -39.97 -2.96 19.13
N GLY A 16 -40.35 -1.85 18.49
CA GLY A 16 -40.58 -0.56 19.16
C GLY A 16 -39.31 0.20 19.54
N ILE A 17 -38.13 -0.29 19.12
CA ILE A 17 -36.84 0.38 19.27
C ILE A 17 -36.36 0.86 17.90
N LEU A 18 -36.00 2.14 17.81
CA LEU A 18 -35.45 2.75 16.59
C LEU A 18 -33.94 2.54 16.53
N TYR A 19 -33.49 1.77 15.55
CA TYR A 19 -32.08 1.53 15.27
C TYR A 19 -31.61 2.41 14.11
N PRO A 20 -30.50 3.16 14.26
CA PRO A 20 -29.96 3.94 13.15
C PRO A 20 -29.41 3.02 12.06
N ILE A 21 -29.71 3.34 10.80
CA ILE A 21 -29.15 2.66 9.64
C ILE A 21 -27.78 3.26 9.37
N LEU A 22 -26.74 2.54 9.81
CA LEU A 22 -25.36 2.91 9.56
C LEU A 22 -24.92 2.28 8.24
N SER A 23 -24.85 3.06 7.16
CA SER A 23 -24.13 2.66 5.95
C SER A 23 -22.65 2.94 6.15
N VAL A 24 -21.84 1.89 6.29
CA VAL A 24 -20.38 2.02 6.25
C VAL A 24 -19.96 1.86 4.79
N ASP A 25 -19.19 2.82 4.26
CA ASP A 25 -18.58 2.67 2.95
C ASP A 25 -17.57 1.50 2.99
N GLU A 26 -18.02 0.31 2.59
CA GLU A 26 -17.17 -0.89 2.52
C GLU A 26 -15.94 -0.69 1.64
N ALA A 27 -16.01 0.23 0.68
CA ALA A 27 -14.89 0.60 -0.19
C ALA A 27 -13.66 1.05 0.59
N GLU A 28 -13.83 1.73 1.73
CA GLU A 28 -12.71 2.25 2.52
C GLU A 28 -11.91 1.15 3.24
N TYR A 29 -12.52 -0.04 3.39
CA TYR A 29 -11.96 -1.19 4.11
C TYR A 29 -11.49 -2.32 3.19
N LYS A 30 -11.66 -2.20 1.87
CA LYS A 30 -11.14 -3.21 0.93
C LYS A 30 -9.64 -3.02 0.76
N LEU A 31 -8.85 -3.83 1.48
CA LEU A 31 -7.39 -3.93 1.31
C LEU A 31 -6.95 -4.57 -0.03
N ALA A 32 -7.89 -4.97 -0.90
CA ALA A 32 -7.60 -5.72 -2.12
C ALA A 32 -6.68 -4.96 -3.10
N ASP A 33 -6.76 -3.63 -3.14
CA ASP A 33 -6.15 -2.81 -4.21
C ASP A 33 -4.85 -2.09 -3.80
N ILE A 34 -4.21 -2.51 -2.71
CA ILE A 34 -3.02 -1.82 -2.14
C ILE A 34 -1.74 -1.99 -2.99
N GLY A 35 -1.60 -3.09 -3.71
CA GLY A 35 -0.39 -3.40 -4.51
C GLY A 35 0.66 -4.25 -3.79
N LYS A 36 1.69 -4.71 -4.54
CA LYS A 36 2.69 -5.70 -4.10
C LYS A 36 3.41 -5.26 -2.82
N TYR A 37 3.95 -4.05 -2.80
CA TYR A 37 4.82 -3.60 -1.70
C TYR A 37 4.02 -3.23 -0.45
N GLY A 38 2.81 -2.68 -0.61
CA GLY A 38 1.95 -2.41 0.55
C GLY A 38 1.47 -3.69 1.23
N TRP A 39 1.16 -4.75 0.48
CA TRP A 39 0.90 -6.08 1.07
C TRP A 39 2.10 -6.67 1.80
N MET A 40 3.31 -6.50 1.25
CA MET A 40 4.54 -6.95 1.93
C MET A 40 4.76 -6.17 3.24
N TRP A 41 4.52 -4.86 3.22
CA TRP A 41 4.65 -4.01 4.41
C TRP A 41 3.65 -4.39 5.50
N LEU A 42 2.40 -4.66 5.13
CA LEU A 42 1.38 -5.11 6.09
C LEU A 42 1.78 -6.40 6.81
N ARG A 43 2.29 -7.40 6.06
CA ARG A 43 2.79 -8.64 6.66
C ARG A 43 3.97 -8.38 7.59
N TYR A 44 4.91 -7.54 7.15
CA TYR A 44 6.06 -7.16 7.96
C TYR A 44 5.63 -6.51 9.29
N MET A 45 4.67 -5.57 9.25
CA MET A 45 4.15 -4.89 10.44
C MET A 45 3.38 -5.84 11.36
N GLU A 46 2.62 -6.79 10.81
CA GLU A 46 1.90 -7.79 11.61
C GLU A 46 2.85 -8.71 12.39
N GLU A 47 3.95 -9.13 11.76
CA GLU A 47 4.94 -10.04 12.35
C GLU A 47 5.91 -9.34 13.32
N ASN A 48 6.39 -8.14 12.97
CA ASN A 48 7.46 -7.48 13.72
C ASN A 48 6.93 -6.44 14.72
N GLU A 49 5.84 -5.73 14.40
CA GLU A 49 5.31 -4.63 15.22
C GLU A 49 3.78 -4.73 15.42
N PRO A 50 3.30 -5.80 16.08
CA PRO A 50 1.86 -6.05 16.22
C PRO A 50 1.13 -4.97 17.03
N SER A 51 1.84 -4.21 17.86
CA SER A 51 1.26 -3.10 18.63
C SER A 51 0.87 -1.93 17.75
N GLU A 52 1.78 -1.48 16.88
CA GLU A 52 1.53 -0.39 15.92
C GLU A 52 0.53 -0.81 14.85
N TYR A 53 0.62 -2.05 14.35
CA TYR A 53 -0.38 -2.59 13.44
C TYR A 53 -1.80 -2.51 14.03
N ARG A 54 -1.97 -2.93 15.29
CA ARG A 54 -3.27 -2.84 16.00
C ARG A 54 -3.69 -1.40 16.26
N HIS A 55 -2.75 -0.49 16.50
CA HIS A 55 -3.05 0.93 16.64
C HIS A 55 -3.62 1.49 15.32
N MET A 56 -2.92 1.29 14.22
CA MET A 56 -3.35 1.71 12.88
C MET A 56 -4.67 1.05 12.43
N ALA A 57 -4.90 -0.21 12.83
CA ALA A 57 -6.15 -0.90 12.55
C ALA A 57 -7.34 -0.21 13.23
N ARG A 58 -7.18 0.17 14.50
CA ARG A 58 -8.23 0.87 15.27
C ARG A 58 -8.50 2.28 14.76
N THR A 59 -7.47 2.97 14.28
CA THR A 59 -7.61 4.33 13.74
C THR A 59 -8.02 4.34 12.27
N GLY A 60 -8.12 3.18 11.62
CA GLY A 60 -8.47 3.07 10.19
C GLY A 60 -7.38 3.57 9.24
N GLN A 61 -6.13 3.71 9.71
CA GLN A 61 -5.03 4.29 8.93
C GLN A 61 -4.23 3.26 8.11
N LEU A 62 -4.44 1.96 8.34
CA LEU A 62 -3.68 0.89 7.68
C LEU A 62 -3.68 1.01 6.16
N ARG A 63 -4.84 1.21 5.55
CA ARG A 63 -4.96 1.29 4.08
C ARG A 63 -4.15 2.47 3.53
N LYS A 64 -4.34 3.66 4.10
CA LYS A 64 -3.67 4.89 3.67
C LYS A 64 -2.14 4.78 3.78
N GLN A 65 -1.65 4.18 4.87
CA GLN A 65 -0.21 3.97 5.04
C GLN A 65 0.34 2.92 4.07
N ALA A 66 -0.38 1.81 3.87
CA ALA A 66 0.05 0.77 2.95
C ALA A 66 0.06 1.24 1.49
N GLU A 67 -0.90 2.06 1.08
CA GLU A 67 -0.92 2.72 -0.24
C GLU A 67 0.25 3.68 -0.40
N ALA A 68 0.51 4.54 0.60
CA ALA A 68 1.65 5.46 0.58
C ALA A 68 3.00 4.72 0.48
N VAL A 69 3.16 3.62 1.24
CA VAL A 69 4.35 2.76 1.15
C VAL A 69 4.49 2.13 -0.23
N ASN A 70 3.38 1.69 -0.83
CA ASN A 70 3.40 1.11 -2.17
C ASN A 70 3.80 2.14 -3.23
N GLU A 71 3.25 3.35 -3.18
CA GLU A 71 3.62 4.44 -4.10
C GLU A 71 5.10 4.82 -3.96
N GLU A 72 5.59 5.01 -2.73
CA GLU A 72 6.99 5.32 -2.45
C GLU A 72 7.93 4.21 -2.97
N ALA A 73 7.53 2.94 -2.80
CA ALA A 73 8.28 1.79 -3.28
C ALA A 73 8.42 1.77 -4.80
N TYR A 74 7.33 2.02 -5.54
CA TYR A 74 7.37 2.08 -7.00
C TYR A 74 8.16 3.29 -7.52
N GLU A 75 8.01 4.46 -6.90
CA GLU A 75 8.79 5.65 -7.28
C GLU A 75 10.29 5.39 -7.08
N ARG A 76 10.68 4.78 -5.96
CA ARG A 76 12.07 4.44 -5.68
C ARG A 76 12.61 3.41 -6.66
N LEU A 77 11.81 2.40 -7.01
CA LEU A 77 12.17 1.37 -7.98
C LEU A 77 12.47 1.98 -9.35
N ASP A 78 11.56 2.79 -9.87
CA ASP A 78 11.68 3.41 -11.19
C ASP A 78 12.90 4.34 -11.27
N ASN A 79 13.19 5.07 -10.19
CA ASN A 79 14.37 5.92 -10.08
C ASN A 79 15.68 5.11 -10.16
N ILE A 80 15.75 3.97 -9.48
CA ILE A 80 16.93 3.08 -9.50
C ILE A 80 17.11 2.47 -10.89
N GLU A 81 16.03 1.98 -11.50
CA GLU A 81 16.07 1.40 -12.85
C GLU A 81 16.51 2.42 -13.89
N ALA A 82 15.95 3.63 -13.86
CA ALA A 82 16.32 4.70 -14.78
C ALA A 82 17.80 5.11 -14.62
N ALA A 83 18.28 5.20 -13.38
CA ALA A 83 19.69 5.50 -13.10
C ALA A 83 20.63 4.39 -13.60
N TRP A 84 20.22 3.13 -13.45
CA TRP A 84 21.02 1.99 -13.87
C TRP A 84 21.06 1.85 -15.40
N LEU A 85 19.92 2.05 -16.07
CA LEU A 85 19.82 2.01 -17.53
C LEU A 85 20.63 3.11 -18.20
N LYS A 86 20.62 4.34 -17.67
CA LYS A 86 21.48 5.44 -18.17
C LYS A 86 22.97 5.07 -18.17
N LYS A 87 23.42 4.32 -17.17
CA LYS A 87 24.83 3.88 -17.04
C LYS A 87 25.16 2.70 -17.96
N HIS A 88 24.28 1.73 -18.09
CA HIS A 88 24.59 0.44 -18.72
C HIS A 88 24.09 0.31 -20.17
N MET A 89 23.20 1.18 -20.63
CA MET A 89 22.60 1.09 -21.97
C MET A 89 23.26 1.99 -23.02
N THR A 90 24.33 2.70 -22.68
CA THR A 90 25.06 3.61 -23.58
C THR A 90 26.05 2.87 -24.50
N GLY A 91 26.03 3.23 -25.79
CA GLY A 91 27.20 3.09 -26.68
C GLY A 91 27.31 1.88 -27.60
N LYS A 92 26.53 0.80 -27.44
CA LYS A 92 26.59 -0.37 -28.37
C LYS A 92 25.21 -0.98 -28.64
N LYS A 93 24.99 -1.45 -29.89
CA LYS A 93 23.85 -2.31 -30.24
C LYS A 93 24.01 -3.64 -29.49
N LYS A 94 23.26 -3.82 -28.41
CA LYS A 94 23.20 -5.08 -27.66
C LYS A 94 22.15 -5.99 -28.29
N THR A 95 22.37 -7.29 -28.17
CA THR A 95 21.39 -8.30 -28.58
C THR A 95 20.18 -8.23 -27.65
N PHE A 96 19.00 -8.64 -28.13
CA PHE A 96 17.77 -8.64 -27.31
C PHE A 96 17.95 -9.35 -25.96
N MET A 97 18.60 -10.52 -25.96
CA MET A 97 18.85 -11.30 -24.74
C MET A 97 19.76 -10.57 -23.74
N GLU A 98 20.78 -9.87 -24.22
CA GLU A 98 21.69 -9.11 -23.36
C GLU A 98 20.97 -7.91 -22.74
N GLN A 99 20.08 -7.25 -23.48
CA GLN A 99 19.25 -6.15 -22.96
C GLN A 99 18.29 -6.64 -21.90
N LEU A 100 17.60 -7.76 -22.15
CA LEU A 100 16.69 -8.38 -21.18
C LEU A 100 17.43 -8.79 -19.90
N HIS A 101 18.61 -9.40 -20.04
CA HIS A 101 19.41 -9.78 -18.88
C HIS A 101 19.78 -8.57 -18.01
N LEU A 102 20.18 -7.47 -18.63
CA LEU A 102 20.52 -6.23 -17.94
C LEU A 102 19.29 -5.61 -17.24
N LEU A 103 18.13 -5.60 -17.91
CA LEU A 103 16.87 -5.14 -17.29
C LEU A 103 16.49 -5.98 -16.07
N ASN A 104 16.61 -7.31 -16.17
CA ASN A 104 16.33 -8.20 -15.05
C ASN A 104 17.29 -7.99 -13.89
N GLN A 105 18.57 -7.73 -14.15
CA GLN A 105 19.54 -7.38 -13.11
C GLN A 105 19.17 -6.05 -12.43
N ALA A 106 18.80 -5.03 -13.21
CA ALA A 106 18.40 -3.73 -12.67
C ALA A 106 17.16 -3.86 -11.78
N ARG A 107 16.14 -4.60 -12.26
CA ARG A 107 14.90 -4.89 -11.52
C ARG A 107 15.20 -5.63 -10.22
N ALA A 108 15.97 -6.72 -10.27
CA ALA A 108 16.30 -7.51 -9.07
C ALA A 108 17.03 -6.66 -8.01
N MET A 109 18.03 -5.88 -8.43
CA MET A 109 18.75 -4.97 -7.54
C MET A 109 17.83 -3.88 -6.95
N ALA A 110 16.97 -3.29 -7.78
CA ALA A 110 16.03 -2.27 -7.33
C ALA A 110 15.01 -2.84 -6.33
N GLU A 111 14.49 -4.05 -6.57
CA GLU A 111 13.57 -4.73 -5.66
C GLU A 111 14.21 -5.00 -4.30
N GLU A 112 15.45 -5.50 -4.25
CA GLU A 112 16.17 -5.73 -3.00
C GLU A 112 16.35 -4.45 -2.18
N ILE A 113 16.71 -3.34 -2.84
CA ILE A 113 16.89 -2.05 -2.19
C ILE A 113 15.56 -1.54 -1.64
N VAL A 114 14.50 -1.56 -2.44
CA VAL A 114 13.16 -1.07 -2.06
C VAL A 114 12.59 -1.87 -0.88
N ILE A 115 12.73 -3.19 -0.89
CA ILE A 115 12.25 -4.04 0.21
C ILE A 115 12.96 -3.66 1.52
N ASN A 116 14.28 -3.47 1.49
CA ASN A 116 15.04 -3.15 2.70
C ASN A 116 14.87 -1.70 3.15
N GLU A 117 14.86 -0.73 2.25
CA GLU A 117 14.81 0.70 2.58
C GLU A 117 13.40 1.17 2.98
N ILE A 118 12.35 0.60 2.35
CA ILE A 118 10.98 1.10 2.46
C ILE A 118 10.09 0.10 3.18
N VAL A 119 10.06 -1.16 2.74
CA VAL A 119 9.10 -2.17 3.27
C VAL A 119 9.47 -2.62 4.67
N PHE A 120 10.75 -2.86 4.97
CA PHE A 120 11.20 -3.33 6.27
C PHE A 120 11.57 -2.23 7.26
N LYS A 121 11.17 -0.99 6.97
CA LYS A 121 11.42 0.14 7.86
C LYS A 121 10.21 0.36 8.78
N CYS A 122 10.40 0.15 10.08
CA CYS A 122 9.42 0.60 11.07
C CYS A 122 9.28 2.13 11.02
N ARG A 123 8.03 2.61 11.01
CA ARG A 123 7.66 4.03 11.00
C ARG A 123 6.93 4.40 12.27
#